data_AF-A0A349M5Y4-F1
#
_entry.id   AF-A0A349M5Y4-F1
#
_cell.length_a   1.000
_cell.length_b   1.000
_cell.length_c   1.000
_cell.angle_alpha   90.00
_cell.angle_beta   90.00
_cell.angle_gamma   90.00
#
_symmetry.space_group_name_H-M   'P 1'
#
loop_
_entity.id
_entity.type
_entity.pdbx_description
1 polymer ?
#
loop_
_entity_poly.entity_id
_entity_poly.type
_entity_poly.pdbx_seq_one_letter_code
_entity_poly.pdbx_strand_id
1 'polypeptide(L)'
;MQQQKRIEPGPGQESVWDYPRPPRLEDSSKHIQVIYNGVVIADTYGAKRILETSHPPVYYIPPEDVKLEPYFKPTRRSSFCEWKGA
;
A
#
# COMPACT_ATOMS: atom_id res chain seq x y z
N MET A 1 -9.04 -10.44 33.21
CA MET A 1 -8.54 -10.00 31.88
C MET A 1 -8.03 -8.59 32.04
N GLN A 2 -6.72 -8.34 31.93
CA GLN A 2 -6.21 -6.98 31.96
C GLN A 2 -6.57 -6.31 30.64
N GLN A 3 -7.30 -5.21 30.69
CA GLN A 3 -7.64 -4.42 29.53
C GLN A 3 -6.35 -3.74 29.06
N GLN A 4 -5.75 -4.26 27.98
CA GLN A 4 -4.55 -3.68 27.40
C GLN A 4 -4.90 -2.26 26.90
N LYS A 5 -4.27 -1.24 27.46
CA LYS A 5 -4.46 0.14 27.00
C LYS A 5 -3.85 0.31 25.61
N ARG A 6 -4.57 1.00 24.74
CA ARG A 6 -4.09 1.41 23.42
C ARG A 6 -2.78 2.20 23.57
N ILE A 7 -1.82 1.95 22.68
CA ILE A 7 -0.59 2.75 22.57
C ILE A 7 -0.91 3.99 21.74
N GLU A 8 -0.66 5.18 22.30
CA GLU A 8 -0.81 6.43 21.57
C GLU A 8 0.38 6.65 20.62
N PRO A 9 0.17 7.06 19.36
CA PRO A 9 1.25 7.37 18.43
C PRO A 9 2.15 8.51 18.94
N GLY A 10 3.46 8.36 18.76
CA GLY A 10 4.41 9.46 18.99
C GLY A 10 4.36 10.53 17.88
N PRO A 11 5.12 11.63 18.02
CA PRO A 11 5.21 12.66 17.00
C PRO A 11 5.60 12.10 15.63
N GLY A 12 4.80 12.40 14.59
CA GLY A 12 5.03 11.93 13.22
C GLY A 12 4.69 10.46 12.96
N GLN A 13 4.18 9.74 13.97
CA GLN A 13 3.65 8.38 13.80
C GLN A 13 2.15 8.42 13.51
N GLU A 14 1.69 7.41 12.78
CA GLU A 14 0.28 7.17 12.50
C GLU A 14 -0.12 5.82 13.13
N SER A 15 -1.33 5.73 13.68
CA SER A 15 -1.88 4.45 14.12
C SER A 15 -2.66 3.80 13.00
N VAL A 16 -2.32 2.56 12.65
CA VAL A 16 -3.09 1.75 11.70
C VAL A 16 -4.53 1.50 12.16
N TRP A 17 -4.81 1.67 13.45
CA TRP A 17 -6.16 1.54 14.02
C TRP A 17 -7.04 2.77 13.76
N ASP A 18 -6.45 3.89 13.36
CA ASP A 18 -7.20 5.11 13.01
C ASP A 18 -7.54 5.19 11.52
N TYR A 19 -7.01 4.29 10.70
CA TYR A 19 -7.39 4.21 9.29
C TYR A 19 -8.83 3.73 9.16
N PRO A 20 -9.62 4.24 8.19
CA PRO A 20 -11.02 3.91 8.06
C PRO A 20 -11.26 2.57 7.36
N ARG A 21 -12.48 2.05 7.52
CA ARG A 21 -13.11 1.10 6.59
C ARG A 21 -14.46 1.71 6.13
N PRO A 22 -14.70 1.94 4.82
CA PRO A 22 -13.88 1.56 3.67
C PRO A 22 -12.49 2.22 3.63
N PRO A 23 -11.50 1.61 2.94
CA PRO A 23 -10.15 2.16 2.86
C PRO A 23 -10.13 3.56 2.25
N ARG A 24 -9.24 4.42 2.76
CA ARG A 24 -9.03 5.77 2.23
C ARG A 24 -7.92 5.78 1.19
N LEU A 25 -8.16 6.50 0.10
CA LEU A 25 -7.22 6.69 -1.01
C LEU A 25 -6.67 8.12 -0.96
N GLU A 26 -5.36 8.27 -1.02
CA GLU A 26 -4.67 9.58 -1.09
C GLU A 26 -3.70 9.62 -2.27
N ASP A 27 -3.56 10.80 -2.88
CA ASP A 27 -2.41 11.09 -3.75
C ASP A 27 -1.11 11.19 -2.93
N SER A 28 -0.03 10.61 -3.45
CA SER A 28 1.28 10.61 -2.78
C SER A 28 2.38 11.02 -3.75
N SER A 29 3.02 12.16 -3.44
CA SER A 29 4.22 12.66 -4.13
C SER A 29 5.53 12.08 -3.61
N LYS A 30 5.47 11.10 -2.69
CA LYS A 30 6.67 10.40 -2.22
C LYS A 30 7.35 9.68 -3.39
N HIS A 31 8.68 9.69 -3.41
CA HIS A 31 9.45 8.84 -4.30
C HIS A 31 9.34 7.38 -3.85
N ILE A 32 8.82 6.51 -4.70
CA ILE A 32 8.65 5.08 -4.40
C ILE A 32 9.42 4.27 -5.42
N GLN A 33 10.30 3.40 -4.90
CA GLN A 33 11.03 2.44 -5.71
C GLN A 33 10.74 1.02 -5.23
N VAL A 34 10.50 0.12 -6.18
CA VAL A 34 10.44 -1.33 -5.93
C VAL A 34 11.67 -1.96 -6.55
N ILE A 35 12.49 -2.61 -5.72
CA ILE A 35 13.76 -3.21 -6.13
C ILE A 35 13.63 -4.74 -6.02
N TYR A 36 13.85 -5.43 -7.14
CA TYR A 36 13.87 -6.89 -7.22
C TYR A 36 15.20 -7.35 -7.81
N ASN A 37 15.94 -8.18 -7.08
CA ASN A 37 17.27 -8.67 -7.48
C ASN A 37 18.23 -7.55 -7.92
N GLY A 38 18.24 -6.43 -7.21
CA GLY A 38 19.08 -5.26 -7.51
C GLY A 38 18.59 -4.41 -8.69
N VAL A 39 17.48 -4.78 -9.33
CA VAL A 39 16.87 -3.99 -10.40
C VAL A 39 15.69 -3.19 -9.86
N VAL A 40 15.66 -1.89 -10.13
CA VAL A 40 14.47 -1.06 -9.93
C VAL A 40 13.42 -1.44 -10.97
N ILE A 41 12.38 -2.15 -10.54
CA ILE A 41 11.26 -2.61 -11.37
C ILE A 41 10.05 -1.66 -11.33
N ALA A 42 10.03 -0.72 -10.39
CA ALA A 42 9.10 0.41 -10.39
C ALA A 42 9.78 1.64 -9.78
N ASP A 43 9.54 2.83 -10.35
CA ASP A 43 10.09 4.11 -9.90
C ASP A 43 9.06 5.22 -10.18
N THR A 44 8.45 5.80 -9.14
CA THR A 44 7.35 6.75 -9.30
C THR A 44 7.35 7.86 -8.26
N TYR A 45 6.78 9.01 -8.66
CA TYR A 45 6.33 10.10 -7.76
C TYR A 45 4.80 10.29 -7.81
N GLY A 46 4.09 9.43 -8.56
CA GLY A 46 2.65 9.53 -8.84
C GLY A 46 1.82 8.42 -8.20
N ALA A 47 2.27 7.87 -7.07
CA ALA A 47 1.59 6.76 -6.42
C ALA A 47 0.30 7.18 -5.71
N LYS A 48 -0.61 6.22 -5.55
CA LYS A 48 -1.75 6.35 -4.63
C LYS A 48 -1.46 5.61 -3.33
N ARG A 49 -1.61 6.28 -2.19
CA ARG A 49 -1.49 5.70 -0.85
C ARG A 49 -2.85 5.21 -0.36
N ILE A 50 -2.93 3.93 0.02
CA ILE A 50 -4.12 3.26 0.55
C ILE A 50 -3.96 3.06 2.06
N LEU A 51 -4.99 3.44 2.80
CA LEU A 51 -5.04 3.33 4.26
C LEU A 51 -6.26 2.51 4.68
N GLU A 52 -5.99 1.33 5.20
CA GLU A 52 -6.99 0.35 5.62
C GLU A 52 -6.71 -0.07 7.06
N THR A 53 -7.74 -0.07 7.90
CA THR A 53 -7.62 -0.39 9.33
C THR A 53 -6.76 -1.63 9.55
N SER A 54 -5.89 -1.57 10.56
CA SER A 54 -4.98 -2.64 11.02
C SER A 54 -3.81 -2.98 10.10
N HIS A 55 -3.69 -2.37 8.91
CA HIS A 55 -2.58 -2.61 7.98
C HIS A 55 -1.70 -1.37 7.80
N PRO A 56 -0.38 -1.54 7.59
CA PRO A 56 0.47 -0.42 7.20
C PRO A 56 0.03 0.16 5.84
N PRO A 57 0.35 1.42 5.53
CA PRO A 57 0.01 2.02 4.24
C PRO A 57 0.50 1.17 3.07
N VAL A 58 -0.38 0.95 2.09
CA VAL A 58 -0.07 0.28 0.82
C VAL A 58 0.00 1.33 -0.28
N TYR A 59 0.81 1.12 -1.31
CA TYR A 59 0.91 2.03 -2.44
C TYR A 59 0.54 1.33 -3.74
N TYR A 60 -0.36 1.96 -4.50
CA TYR A 60 -0.62 1.60 -5.89
C TYR A 60 0.23 2.48 -6.80
N ILE A 61 0.99 1.81 -7.66
CA ILE A 61 1.92 2.45 -8.60
C ILE A 61 1.24 2.46 -9.98
N PRO A 62 1.28 3.60 -10.71
CA PRO A 62 0.80 3.65 -12.08
C PRO A 62 1.52 2.61 -12.96
N PRO A 63 0.81 1.83 -13.80
CA PRO A 63 1.44 0.80 -14.63
C PRO A 63 2.56 1.32 -15.55
N GLU A 64 2.48 2.57 -16.01
CA GLU A 64 3.48 3.25 -16.83
C GLU A 64 4.84 3.40 -16.14
N ASP A 65 4.85 3.42 -14.81
CA ASP A 65 6.06 3.54 -13.98
C ASP A 65 6.63 2.16 -13.57
N VAL A 66 6.03 1.06 -14.06
CA VAL A 66 6.42 -0.31 -13.75
C VAL A 66 7.03 -0.99 -14.97
N LYS A 67 8.22 -1.58 -14.80
CA LYS A 67 8.85 -2.47 -15.79
C LYS A 67 8.16 -3.83 -15.75
N LEU A 68 7.09 -3.97 -16.54
CA LEU A 68 6.32 -5.22 -16.60
C LEU A 68 7.15 -6.36 -17.20
N GLU A 69 7.80 -6.15 -18.34
CA GLU A 69 8.68 -7.16 -18.97
C GLU A 69 10.15 -6.93 -18.58
N PRO A 70 10.95 -7.98 -18.34
CA PRO A 70 10.59 -9.41 -18.25
C PRO A 70 10.16 -9.85 -16.83
N TYR A 71 9.86 -8.91 -15.93
CA TYR A 71 9.78 -9.17 -14.49
C TYR A 71 8.44 -9.76 -14.02
N PHE A 72 7.38 -9.61 -14.81
CA PHE A 72 6.03 -10.03 -14.44
C PHE A 72 5.47 -11.03 -15.44
N LYS A 73 4.69 -12.00 -14.93
CA LYS A 73 3.91 -12.94 -15.74
C LYS A 73 2.45 -12.90 -15.29
N PRO A 74 1.48 -12.77 -16.21
CA PRO A 74 0.06 -12.84 -15.87
C PRO A 74 -0.29 -14.16 -15.17
N THR A 75 -1.17 -14.08 -14.17
CA THR A 75 -1.70 -15.24 -13.44
C THR A 75 -3.22 -15.29 -13.57
N ARG A 76 -3.78 -16.50 -13.48
CA ARG A 76 -5.24 -16.71 -13.44
C ARG A 76 -5.81 -16.61 -12.02
N ARG A 77 -4.97 -16.38 -11.00
CA ARG A 77 -5.40 -16.23 -9.61
C ARG A 77 -6.12 -14.90 -9.44
N SER A 78 -7.26 -14.91 -8.77
CA SER A 78 -7.99 -13.72 -8.34
C SER A 78 -8.43 -13.87 -6.88
N SER A 79 -8.74 -12.74 -6.25
CA SER A 79 -9.26 -12.67 -4.89
C SER A 79 -10.28 -11.54 -4.84
N PHE A 80 -11.31 -11.67 -4.02
CA PHE A 80 -12.33 -10.64 -3.89
C PHE A 80 -12.21 -9.92 -2.55
N CYS A 81 -12.30 -8.59 -2.57
CA CYS A 81 -12.48 -7.74 -1.41
C CYS A 81 -13.76 -6.93 -1.58
N GLU A 82 -14.56 -6.84 -0.52
CA GLU A 82 -15.85 -6.14 -0.51
C GLU A 82 -15.74 -4.64 -0.82
N TRP A 83 -14.55 -4.05 -0.65
CA TRP A 83 -14.26 -2.63 -0.91
C TRP A 83 -13.48 -2.38 -2.19
N LYS A 84 -12.65 -3.33 -2.64
CA LYS A 84 -11.69 -3.14 -3.74
C LYS A 84 -12.06 -3.92 -5.01
N GLY A 85 -13.03 -4.82 -4.94
CA GLY A 85 -13.45 -5.65 -6.07
C GLY A 85 -12.64 -6.94 -6.20
N ALA A 86 -12.62 -7.48 -7.41
CA ALA A 86 -11.94 -8.71 -7.82
C ALA A 86 -10.68 -8.44 -8.64
#